data_AF-A0A9R0WQZ4-F1
#
_entry.id   AF-A0A9R0WQZ4-F1
#
_cell.length_a   1.000
_cell.length_b   1.000
_cell.length_c   1.000
_cell.angle_alpha   90.00
_cell.angle_beta   90.00
_cell.angle_gamma   90.00
#
_symmetry.space_group_name_H-M   'P 1'
#
loop_
_entity.id
_entity.type
_entity.pdbx_description
1 polymer ?
#
loop_
_entity_poly.entity_id
_entity_poly.type
_entity_poly.pdbx_seq_one_letter_code
_entity_poly.pdbx_strand_id
1 'polypeptide(L)'
;MGLENAKAGDALGLMGPRGALEKGLTGTADFCWLCLGDWSEHGSRTTGGNYACNRYEADKKKGIYDEAEAQRERAKNSLVRYTHYFERWASNQKSRQKAQGDLQKFESELAKLSDILGIPESQLKFIPEAWSQIVECRQVLQWTYAYGYYLDDKAKNDFFVYLQGEAESGLERLHKCAEKDIHAILPKAGETEPLPSLQDFNEFRVKLAGLTSVTRNYFENLVQALEAGLEDVRVTGGQSTSKKKARTASKRKPSAKGKSGRNKKARITIS
;
A
#
# COMPACT_ATOMS: atom_id res chain seq x y z
N MET A 1 -12.29 -53.31 19.28
CA MET A 1 -10.82 -53.35 19.49
C MET A 1 -10.24 -52.06 18.91
N GLY A 2 -9.46 -51.32 19.71
CA GLY A 2 -8.71 -50.09 19.33
C GLY A 2 -9.60 -48.87 19.05
N LEU A 3 -9.75 -47.83 19.88
CA LEU A 3 -8.78 -47.03 20.66
C LEU A 3 -7.57 -46.58 19.84
N GLU A 4 -7.66 -45.39 19.24
CA GLU A 4 -6.52 -44.47 19.21
C GLU A 4 -6.98 -43.07 19.61
N ASN A 5 -6.49 -42.66 20.78
CA ASN A 5 -6.54 -41.31 21.31
C ASN A 5 -5.72 -40.40 20.38
N ALA A 6 -6.36 -39.45 19.71
CA ALA A 6 -5.65 -38.32 19.14
C ALA A 6 -5.22 -37.40 20.30
N LYS A 7 -3.91 -37.40 20.58
CA LYS A 7 -3.28 -36.54 21.60
C LYS A 7 -3.61 -35.06 21.31
N ALA A 8 -4.00 -34.36 22.36
CA ALA A 8 -4.10 -32.90 22.41
C ALA A 8 -2.73 -32.28 22.05
N GLY A 9 -2.61 -31.69 20.86
CA GLY A 9 -1.38 -31.07 20.38
C GLY A 9 -1.58 -29.81 19.54
N ASP A 10 -2.54 -29.80 18.61
CA ASP A 10 -2.48 -28.82 17.50
C ASP A 10 -3.60 -27.78 17.43
N ALA A 11 -4.26 -27.44 18.55
CA ALA A 11 -5.32 -26.41 18.53
C ALA A 11 -5.30 -25.44 19.71
N LEU A 12 -4.15 -25.24 20.36
CA LEU A 12 -3.98 -24.21 21.39
C LEU A 12 -3.19 -23.01 20.86
N GLY A 13 -3.89 -22.20 20.06
CA GLY A 13 -3.48 -20.84 19.77
C GLY A 13 -4.73 -20.05 19.43
N LEU A 14 -5.04 -19.01 20.22
CA LEU A 14 -6.13 -18.04 20.03
C LEU A 14 -7.42 -18.20 20.86
N MET A 15 -7.35 -18.70 22.11
CA MET A 15 -8.32 -18.27 23.14
C MET A 15 -7.58 -17.93 24.43
N GLY A 16 -7.53 -16.63 24.74
CA GLY A 16 -6.83 -16.11 25.91
C GLY A 16 -7.51 -16.49 27.24
N PRO A 17 -6.76 -16.54 28.35
CA PRO A 17 -7.24 -17.02 29.63
C PRO A 17 -7.93 -15.87 30.38
N ARG A 18 -9.26 -15.78 30.29
CA ARG A 18 -10.05 -15.00 31.26
C ARG A 18 -11.17 -15.87 31.78
N GLY A 19 -10.84 -16.66 32.79
CA GLY A 19 -11.80 -17.49 33.54
C GLY A 19 -11.18 -18.62 34.37
N ALA A 20 -9.95 -19.04 34.06
CA ALA A 20 -9.33 -20.23 34.65
C ALA A 20 -8.28 -19.92 35.75
N LEU A 21 -8.54 -18.94 36.62
CA LEU A 21 -7.65 -18.68 37.77
C LEU A 21 -8.46 -18.49 39.04
N GLU A 22 -9.22 -19.49 39.47
CA GLU A 22 -9.65 -19.55 40.88
C GLU A 22 -10.04 -20.94 41.42
N LYS A 23 -9.95 -22.02 40.63
CA LYS A 23 -10.18 -23.37 41.14
C LYS A 23 -9.12 -24.30 40.60
N GLY A 24 -8.15 -24.65 41.45
CA GLY A 24 -7.09 -25.60 41.13
C GLY A 24 -7.67 -26.97 40.79
N LEU A 25 -7.97 -27.20 39.51
CA LEU A 25 -8.31 -28.49 38.94
C LEU A 25 -7.27 -28.85 37.88
N THR A 26 -6.35 -29.75 38.24
CA THR A 26 -5.58 -30.53 37.28
C THR A 26 -6.50 -31.63 36.73
N GLY A 27 -7.31 -31.31 35.72
CA GLY A 27 -8.21 -32.27 35.08
C GLY A 27 -8.20 -32.06 33.57
N THR A 28 -8.17 -33.16 32.81
CA THR A 28 -8.45 -33.13 31.37
C THR A 28 -9.90 -32.66 31.20
N ALA A 29 -10.09 -31.47 30.63
CA ALA A 29 -11.43 -30.96 30.37
C ALA A 29 -12.02 -31.74 29.18
N ASP A 30 -12.88 -32.71 29.50
CA ASP A 30 -13.66 -33.41 28.48
C ASP A 30 -14.81 -32.49 28.06
N PHE A 31 -14.96 -32.26 26.76
CA PHE A 31 -16.02 -31.42 26.20
C PHE A 31 -16.63 -32.05 24.95
N CYS A 32 -17.87 -31.70 24.63
CA CYS A 32 -18.53 -32.17 23.43
C CYS A 32 -18.00 -31.42 22.22
N TRP A 33 -17.34 -32.12 21.28
CA TRP A 33 -16.80 -31.51 20.07
C TRP A 33 -17.85 -30.94 19.11
N LEU A 34 -19.13 -31.36 19.24
CA LEU A 34 -20.24 -30.81 18.45
C LEU A 34 -20.71 -29.46 19.02
N CYS A 35 -21.06 -29.40 20.30
CA CYS A 35 -21.63 -28.18 20.89
C CYS A 35 -20.64 -27.29 21.68
N LEU A 36 -19.40 -27.75 21.85
CA LEU A 36 -18.35 -27.14 22.68
C LEU A 36 -18.71 -26.97 24.18
N GLY A 37 -19.71 -27.71 24.66
CA GLY A 37 -20.15 -27.70 26.06
C GLY A 37 -19.49 -28.77 26.93
N ASP A 38 -19.64 -28.64 28.25
CA ASP A 38 -19.09 -29.56 29.24
C ASP A 38 -19.59 -31.00 29.03
N TRP A 39 -18.67 -31.97 28.97
CA TRP A 39 -19.01 -33.38 28.74
C TRP A 39 -19.75 -34.02 29.91
N SER A 40 -19.65 -33.48 31.13
CA SER A 40 -20.39 -33.97 32.30
C SER A 40 -21.91 -33.86 32.14
N GLU A 41 -22.39 -32.92 31.32
CA GLU A 41 -23.81 -32.77 30.96
C GLU A 41 -24.23 -33.69 29.79
N HIS A 42 -23.26 -34.37 29.17
CA HIS A 42 -23.48 -35.21 28.01
C HIS A 42 -23.71 -36.67 28.39
N GLY A 43 -24.84 -37.23 27.96
CA GLY A 43 -25.21 -38.61 28.25
C GLY A 43 -26.18 -39.19 27.22
N SER A 44 -26.26 -40.52 27.16
CA SER A 44 -27.18 -41.25 26.26
C SER A 44 -28.64 -40.81 26.41
N ARG A 45 -29.04 -40.43 27.63
CA ARG A 45 -30.41 -40.02 27.95
C ARG A 45 -30.69 -38.52 27.78
N THR A 46 -29.68 -37.67 27.79
CA THR A 46 -29.82 -36.20 27.82
C THR A 46 -29.48 -35.53 26.49
N THR A 47 -28.53 -36.08 25.72
CA THR A 47 -27.99 -35.39 24.53
C THR A 47 -27.94 -36.26 23.27
N GLY A 48 -28.31 -37.54 23.34
CA GLY A 48 -28.41 -38.42 22.17
C GLY A 48 -27.27 -39.46 22.05
N GLY A 49 -26.38 -39.54 23.04
CA GLY A 49 -25.29 -40.53 23.09
C GLY A 49 -23.95 -40.04 22.56
N ASN A 50 -22.96 -40.93 22.51
CA ASN A 50 -21.55 -40.57 22.25
C ASN A 50 -21.26 -40.00 20.85
N TYR A 51 -22.21 -40.12 19.92
CA TYR A 51 -22.05 -39.74 18.51
C TYR A 51 -23.12 -38.76 18.00
N ALA A 52 -24.08 -38.36 18.84
CA ALA A 52 -25.13 -37.42 18.48
C ALA A 52 -25.34 -36.39 19.60
N CYS A 53 -25.44 -35.11 19.23
CA CYS A 53 -25.69 -34.03 20.17
C CYS A 53 -26.97 -33.29 19.75
N ASN A 54 -28.09 -33.62 20.41
CA ASN A 54 -29.39 -32.99 20.16
C ASN A 54 -29.39 -31.48 20.47
N ARG A 55 -28.52 -31.04 21.38
CA ARG A 55 -28.32 -29.63 21.69
C ARG A 55 -27.68 -28.89 20.51
N TYR A 56 -26.62 -29.47 19.94
CA TYR A 56 -26.01 -28.96 18.70
C TYR A 56 -27.02 -28.93 17.55
N GLU A 57 -27.77 -30.00 17.31
CA GLU A 57 -28.78 -30.05 16.23
C GLU A 57 -29.91 -29.02 16.43
N ALA A 58 -30.35 -28.79 17.67
CA ALA A 58 -31.34 -27.77 17.98
C ALA A 58 -30.79 -26.35 17.74
N ASP A 59 -29.55 -26.09 18.17
CA ASP A 59 -28.92 -24.77 18.04
C ASP A 59 -28.48 -24.48 16.60
N LYS A 60 -28.11 -25.52 15.83
CA LYS A 60 -27.89 -25.45 14.39
C LYS A 60 -29.19 -25.11 13.64
N LYS A 61 -30.31 -25.77 13.98
CA LYS A 61 -31.63 -25.43 13.41
C LYS A 61 -32.11 -24.03 13.78
N LYS A 62 -31.66 -23.48 14.92
CA LYS A 62 -31.92 -22.09 15.34
C LYS A 62 -30.98 -21.07 14.67
N GLY A 63 -30.01 -21.51 13.85
CA GLY A 63 -29.06 -20.64 13.16
C GLY A 63 -27.95 -20.05 14.06
N ILE A 64 -27.83 -20.50 15.31
CA ILE A 64 -26.86 -19.96 16.29
C ILE A 64 -25.42 -20.23 15.82
N TYR A 65 -25.18 -21.41 15.25
CA TYR A 65 -23.86 -21.76 14.70
C TYR A 65 -23.56 -21.00 13.41
N ASP A 66 -24.55 -20.73 12.57
CA ASP A 66 -24.36 -19.94 11.35
C ASP A 66 -24.00 -18.48 11.69
N GLU A 67 -24.59 -17.92 12.74
CA GLU A 67 -24.24 -16.59 13.24
C GLU A 67 -22.85 -16.56 13.90
N ALA A 68 -22.52 -17.58 14.70
CA ALA A 68 -21.21 -17.72 15.31
C ALA A 68 -20.09 -17.92 14.26
N GLU A 69 -20.36 -18.69 13.21
CA GLU A 69 -19.47 -18.86 12.06
C GLU A 69 -19.34 -17.57 11.26
N ALA A 70 -20.45 -16.88 10.96
CA ALA A 70 -20.43 -15.57 10.30
C ALA A 70 -19.65 -14.52 11.13
N GLN A 71 -19.74 -14.57 12.46
CA GLN A 71 -18.96 -13.70 13.34
C GLN A 71 -17.47 -14.03 13.30
N ARG A 72 -17.11 -15.32 13.29
CA ARG A 72 -15.73 -15.76 13.11
C ARG A 72 -15.17 -15.31 11.75
N GLU A 73 -15.94 -15.45 10.68
CA GLU A 73 -15.54 -14.99 9.34
C GLU A 73 -15.40 -13.47 9.26
N ARG A 74 -16.33 -12.70 9.85
CA ARG A 74 -16.18 -11.23 9.96
C ARG A 74 -14.91 -10.86 10.71
N ALA A 75 -14.60 -11.53 11.81
CA ALA A 75 -13.38 -11.27 12.58
C ALA A 75 -12.10 -11.60 11.78
N LYS A 76 -12.09 -12.73 11.05
CA LYS A 76 -10.99 -13.09 10.14
C LYS A 76 -10.82 -12.06 9.04
N ASN A 77 -11.90 -11.65 8.37
CA ASN A 77 -11.86 -10.67 7.29
C ASN A 77 -11.32 -9.31 7.77
N SER A 78 -11.74 -8.85 8.95
CA SER A 78 -11.21 -7.64 9.55
C SER A 78 -9.70 -7.73 9.84
N LEU A 79 -9.24 -8.88 10.34
CA LEU A 79 -7.81 -9.11 10.58
C LEU A 79 -7.02 -9.15 9.28
N VAL A 80 -7.48 -9.87 8.26
CA VAL A 80 -6.85 -9.92 6.93
C VAL A 80 -6.76 -8.54 6.31
N ARG A 81 -7.84 -7.74 6.40
CA ARG A 81 -7.85 -6.34 5.95
C ARG A 81 -6.79 -5.53 6.69
N TYR A 82 -6.77 -5.58 8.01
CA TYR A 82 -5.79 -4.85 8.82
C TYR A 82 -4.35 -5.23 8.43
N THR A 83 -4.04 -6.52 8.38
CA THR A 83 -2.71 -7.03 8.01
C THR A 83 -2.27 -6.51 6.64
N HIS A 84 -3.15 -6.56 5.64
CA HIS A 84 -2.85 -6.07 4.28
C HIS A 84 -2.36 -4.62 4.27
N TYR A 85 -3.07 -3.72 4.97
CA TYR A 85 -2.74 -2.30 5.03
C TYR A 85 -1.53 -2.02 5.92
N PHE A 86 -1.45 -2.68 7.07
CA PHE A 86 -0.34 -2.50 8.01
C PHE A 86 1.00 -2.95 7.41
N GLU A 87 1.05 -4.09 6.73
CA GLU A 87 2.28 -4.59 6.09
C GLU A 87 2.81 -3.60 5.03
N ARG A 88 1.92 -3.00 4.25
CA ARG A 88 2.28 -2.03 3.20
C ARG A 88 2.70 -0.68 3.78
N TRP A 89 2.03 -0.23 4.83
CA TRP A 89 2.45 0.92 5.62
C TRP A 89 3.87 0.71 6.18
N ALA A 90 4.12 -0.45 6.81
CA ALA A 90 5.41 -0.78 7.41
C ALA A 90 6.52 -0.96 6.36
N SER A 91 6.20 -1.59 5.23
CA SER A 91 7.11 -1.76 4.10
C SER A 91 7.55 -0.42 3.51
N ASN A 92 6.62 0.53 3.34
CA ASN A 92 6.95 1.88 2.89
C ASN A 92 7.81 2.65 3.90
N GLN A 93 7.52 2.53 5.20
CA GLN A 93 8.35 3.12 6.26
C GLN A 93 9.78 2.58 6.21
N LYS A 94 9.95 1.26 6.12
CA LYS A 94 11.26 0.61 6.04
C LYS A 94 12.01 1.02 4.77
N SER A 95 11.33 1.02 3.63
CA SER A 95 11.91 1.41 2.34
C SER A 95 12.31 2.88 2.32
N ARG A 96 11.52 3.76 2.96
CA ARG A 96 11.85 5.17 3.17
C ARG A 96 13.13 5.35 3.97
N GLN A 97 13.28 4.64 5.09
CA GLN A 97 14.48 4.71 5.93
C GLN A 97 15.73 4.26 5.16
N LYS A 98 15.63 3.19 4.36
CA LYS A 98 16.71 2.76 3.48
C LYS A 98 17.06 3.85 2.46
N ALA A 99 16.08 4.37 1.73
CA ALA A 99 16.29 5.41 0.72
C ALA A 99 16.91 6.69 1.31
N GLN A 100 16.53 7.04 2.55
CA GLN A 100 17.11 8.18 3.26
C GLN A 100 18.59 7.94 3.62
N GLY A 101 18.94 6.72 4.04
CA GLY A 101 20.33 6.33 4.24
C GLY A 101 21.14 6.33 2.94
N ASP A 102 20.54 5.87 1.84
CA ASP A 102 21.21 5.87 0.53
C ASP A 102 21.38 7.30 -0.02
N LEU A 103 20.41 8.20 0.18
CA LEU A 103 20.55 9.63 -0.10
C LEU A 103 21.75 10.24 0.64
N GLN A 104 21.84 10.02 1.95
CA GLN A 104 22.93 10.55 2.78
C GLN A 104 24.30 10.03 2.34
N LYS A 105 24.40 8.74 1.99
CA LYS A 105 25.64 8.17 1.43
C LYS A 105 26.02 8.89 0.15
N PHE A 106 25.07 9.05 -0.79
CA PHE A 106 25.33 9.75 -2.05
C PHE A 106 25.76 11.20 -1.85
N GLU A 107 25.11 11.94 -0.95
CA GLU A 107 25.52 13.31 -0.62
C GLU A 107 26.94 13.35 -0.04
N SER A 108 27.32 12.40 0.80
CA SER A 108 28.68 12.32 1.37
C SER A 108 29.75 11.92 0.35
N GLU A 109 29.37 11.18 -0.70
CA GLU A 109 30.29 10.70 -1.75
C GLU A 109 30.27 11.57 -3.02
N LEU A 110 29.40 12.58 -3.08
CA LEU A 110 29.19 13.42 -4.26
C LEU A 110 30.49 14.07 -4.78
N ALA A 111 31.31 14.60 -3.88
CA ALA A 111 32.61 15.19 -4.21
C ALA A 111 33.55 14.15 -4.84
N LYS A 112 33.61 12.94 -4.27
CA LYS A 112 34.43 11.84 -4.80
C LYS A 112 33.95 11.41 -6.19
N LEU A 113 32.64 11.36 -6.40
CA LEU A 113 32.04 11.04 -7.70
C LEU A 113 32.34 12.11 -8.74
N SER A 114 32.30 13.39 -8.34
CA SER A 114 32.69 14.52 -9.18
C SER A 114 34.15 14.39 -9.63
N ASP A 115 35.06 14.03 -8.73
CA ASP A 115 36.47 13.84 -9.04
C ASP A 115 36.73 12.65 -9.97
N ILE A 116 36.06 11.51 -9.72
CA ILE A 116 36.22 10.28 -10.53
C ILE A 116 35.69 10.47 -11.94
N LEU A 117 34.52 11.11 -12.09
CA LEU A 117 33.87 11.30 -13.38
C LEU A 117 34.40 12.54 -14.13
N GLY A 118 35.12 13.44 -13.44
CA GLY A 118 35.52 14.74 -13.99
C GLY A 118 34.33 15.67 -14.28
N ILE A 119 33.19 15.44 -13.63
CA ILE A 119 31.93 16.17 -13.85
C ILE A 119 31.65 17.04 -12.62
N PRO A 120 31.41 18.35 -12.77
CA PRO A 120 31.13 19.22 -11.63
C PRO A 120 29.93 18.74 -10.80
N GLU A 121 30.01 18.88 -9.47
CA GLU A 121 28.92 18.51 -8.55
C GLU A 121 27.55 19.09 -8.94
N SER A 122 27.53 20.29 -9.51
CA SER A 122 26.30 20.95 -9.99
C SER A 122 25.57 20.15 -11.07
N GLN A 123 26.30 19.37 -11.86
CA GLN A 123 25.75 18.48 -12.88
C GLN A 123 25.32 17.12 -12.33
N LEU A 124 25.69 16.76 -11.09
CA LEU A 124 25.33 15.52 -10.43
C LEU A 124 24.09 15.65 -9.51
N LYS A 125 23.61 16.88 -9.27
CA LYS A 125 22.46 17.17 -8.37
C LYS A 125 21.16 16.45 -8.71
N PHE A 126 20.98 16.01 -9.94
CA PHE A 126 19.79 15.25 -10.35
C PHE A 126 19.66 13.90 -9.61
N ILE A 127 20.77 13.34 -9.10
CA ILE A 127 20.80 12.08 -8.35
C ILE A 127 20.21 12.27 -6.93
N PRO A 128 20.73 13.17 -6.07
CA PRO A 128 20.12 13.41 -4.77
C PRO A 128 18.68 13.95 -4.87
N GLU A 129 18.35 14.73 -5.91
CA GLU A 129 16.96 15.13 -6.18
C GLU A 129 16.03 13.93 -6.42
N ALA A 130 16.48 12.93 -7.19
CA ALA A 130 15.72 11.70 -7.41
C ALA A 130 15.53 10.90 -6.10
N TRP A 131 16.57 10.79 -5.28
CA TRP A 131 16.49 10.12 -3.97
C TRP A 131 15.58 10.87 -2.99
N SER A 132 15.64 12.19 -2.94
CA SER A 132 14.70 13.01 -2.15
C SER A 132 13.26 12.74 -2.57
N GLN A 133 12.99 12.73 -3.88
CA GLN A 133 11.67 12.41 -4.42
C GLN A 133 11.23 11.00 -4.00
N ILE A 134 12.11 9.99 -4.06
CA ILE A 134 11.78 8.62 -3.62
C ILE A 134 11.39 8.61 -2.14
N VAL A 135 12.15 9.30 -1.27
CA VAL A 135 11.86 9.37 0.17
C VAL A 135 10.49 9.99 0.43
N GLU A 136 10.17 11.10 -0.23
CA GLU A 136 8.88 11.78 -0.13
C GLU A 136 7.73 10.91 -0.64
N CYS A 137 7.89 10.29 -1.81
CA CYS A 137 6.90 9.37 -2.38
C CYS A 137 6.60 8.18 -1.44
N ARG A 138 7.61 7.60 -0.79
CA ARG A 138 7.41 6.52 0.21
C ARG A 138 6.62 7.00 1.42
N GLN A 139 6.87 8.23 1.87
CA GLN A 139 6.07 8.84 2.95
C GLN A 139 4.61 9.00 2.53
N VAL A 140 4.36 9.51 1.31
CA VAL A 140 2.99 9.64 0.81
C VAL A 140 2.32 8.27 0.73
N LEU A 141 2.98 7.25 0.18
CA LEU A 141 2.41 5.89 0.10
C LEU A 141 2.06 5.32 1.48
N GLN A 142 2.96 5.47 2.46
CA GLN A 142 2.69 5.08 3.84
C GLN A 142 1.35 5.66 4.33
N TRP A 143 1.13 6.96 4.17
CA TRP A 143 -0.11 7.60 4.60
C TRP A 143 -1.31 7.26 3.72
N THR A 144 -1.11 6.98 2.43
CA THR A 144 -2.20 6.52 1.55
C THR A 144 -2.74 5.16 1.97
N TYR A 145 -1.88 4.26 2.49
CA TYR A 145 -2.34 2.98 3.06
C TYR A 145 -3.12 3.17 4.36
N ALA A 146 -2.70 4.11 5.22
CA ALA A 146 -3.50 4.46 6.39
C ALA A 146 -4.87 5.04 5.99
N TYR A 147 -4.90 5.93 4.98
CA TYR A 147 -6.13 6.50 4.45
C TYR A 147 -7.06 5.43 3.84
N GLY A 148 -6.52 4.58 2.97
CA GLY A 148 -7.28 3.54 2.28
C GLY A 148 -7.91 2.52 3.22
N TYR A 149 -7.31 2.26 4.40
CA TYR A 149 -7.89 1.38 5.41
C TYR A 149 -9.24 1.88 5.93
N TYR A 150 -9.41 3.19 6.08
CA TYR A 150 -10.64 3.84 6.56
C TYR A 150 -11.59 4.29 5.43
N LEU A 151 -11.27 3.98 4.17
CA LEU A 151 -12.11 4.34 3.04
C LEU A 151 -13.16 3.25 2.78
N ASP A 152 -14.42 3.55 3.09
CA ASP A 152 -15.54 2.61 3.01
C ASP A 152 -16.40 2.76 1.73
N ASP A 153 -16.29 3.90 1.03
CA ASP A 153 -16.99 4.12 -0.24
C ASP A 153 -16.31 3.33 -1.36
N LYS A 154 -17.01 2.32 -1.90
CA LYS A 154 -16.47 1.43 -2.94
C LYS A 154 -16.03 2.17 -4.20
N ALA A 155 -16.82 3.12 -4.69
CA ALA A 155 -16.50 3.79 -5.95
C ALA A 155 -15.28 4.71 -5.78
N LYS A 156 -15.18 5.40 -4.63
CA LYS A 156 -13.99 6.15 -4.25
C LYS A 156 -12.77 5.25 -4.06
N ASN A 157 -12.96 4.07 -3.47
CA ASN A 157 -11.91 3.09 -3.26
C ASN A 157 -11.33 2.60 -4.59
N ASP A 158 -12.18 2.24 -5.56
CA ASP A 158 -11.73 1.76 -6.87
C ASP A 158 -10.87 2.82 -7.60
N PHE A 159 -11.30 4.10 -7.58
CA PHE A 159 -10.53 5.20 -8.17
C PHE A 159 -9.23 5.50 -7.41
N PHE A 160 -9.28 5.50 -6.08
CA PHE A 160 -8.11 5.68 -5.22
C PHE A 160 -7.06 4.60 -5.47
N VAL A 161 -7.46 3.32 -5.51
CA VAL A 161 -6.55 2.20 -5.76
C VAL A 161 -5.89 2.30 -7.14
N TYR A 162 -6.64 2.79 -8.16
CA TYR A 162 -6.05 3.07 -9.48
C TYR A 162 -4.96 4.14 -9.40
N LEU A 163 -5.23 5.30 -8.78
CA LEU A 163 -4.24 6.36 -8.63
C LEU A 163 -3.02 5.92 -7.80
N GLN A 164 -3.26 5.19 -6.72
CA GLN A 164 -2.21 4.61 -5.88
C GLN A 164 -1.33 3.67 -6.70
N GLY A 165 -1.92 2.77 -7.49
CA GLY A 165 -1.19 1.82 -8.33
C GLY A 165 -0.30 2.49 -9.38
N GLU A 166 -0.78 3.56 -10.04
CA GLU A 166 0.03 4.34 -10.98
C GLU A 166 1.22 5.01 -10.28
N ALA A 167 1.00 5.59 -9.10
CA ALA A 167 2.04 6.21 -8.29
C ALA A 167 3.10 5.19 -7.81
N GLU A 168 2.67 4.03 -7.32
CA GLU A 168 3.56 2.94 -6.91
C GLU A 168 4.41 2.42 -8.06
N SER A 169 3.80 2.15 -9.21
CA SER A 169 4.49 1.69 -10.41
C SER A 169 5.54 2.70 -10.87
N GLY A 170 5.20 3.99 -10.89
CA GLY A 170 6.14 5.08 -11.17
C GLY A 170 7.30 5.12 -10.17
N LEU A 171 7.00 4.99 -8.88
CA LEU A 171 8.01 5.00 -7.82
C LEU A 171 8.98 3.81 -7.93
N GLU A 172 8.49 2.60 -8.17
CA GLU A 172 9.37 1.42 -8.30
C GLU A 172 10.30 1.54 -9.50
N ARG A 173 9.84 2.10 -10.62
CA ARG A 173 10.67 2.37 -11.79
C ARG A 173 11.77 3.38 -11.50
N LEU A 174 11.42 4.48 -10.82
CA LEU A 174 12.38 5.50 -10.39
C LEU A 174 13.41 4.92 -9.42
N HIS A 175 12.95 4.21 -8.39
CA HIS A 175 13.80 3.62 -7.36
C HIS A 175 14.77 2.60 -7.96
N LYS A 176 14.30 1.73 -8.85
CA LYS A 176 15.15 0.77 -9.56
C LYS A 176 16.25 1.46 -10.38
N CYS A 177 15.91 2.55 -11.08
CA CYS A 177 16.88 3.32 -11.87
C CYS A 177 17.94 3.96 -10.96
N ALA A 178 17.51 4.60 -9.87
CA ALA A 178 18.42 5.23 -8.91
C ALA A 178 19.35 4.23 -8.21
N GLU A 179 18.87 3.03 -7.86
CA GLU A 179 19.65 2.01 -7.16
C GLU A 179 20.58 1.22 -8.09
N LYS A 180 20.13 0.85 -9.30
CA LYS A 180 20.87 -0.09 -10.15
C LYS A 180 21.64 0.57 -11.28
N ASP A 181 21.02 1.54 -11.96
CA ASP A 181 21.60 2.08 -13.19
C ASP A 181 22.81 2.99 -12.89
N ILE A 182 22.88 3.56 -11.68
CA ILE A 182 24.05 4.34 -11.24
C ILE A 182 25.33 3.52 -11.23
N HIS A 183 25.26 2.25 -10.82
CA HIS A 183 26.42 1.36 -10.78
C HIS A 183 26.95 0.99 -12.17
N ALA A 184 26.15 1.18 -13.23
CA ALA A 184 26.63 0.99 -14.60
C ALA A 184 27.57 2.10 -15.08
N ILE A 185 27.57 3.25 -14.38
CA ILE A 185 28.32 4.45 -14.76
C ILE A 185 29.48 4.70 -13.80
N LEU A 186 29.50 3.99 -12.66
CA LEU A 186 30.61 4.02 -11.75
C LEU A 186 31.69 3.04 -12.21
N PRO A 187 32.98 3.44 -12.20
CA PRO A 187 34.07 2.51 -12.44
C PRO A 187 33.99 1.37 -11.43
N LYS A 188 33.98 0.13 -11.91
CA LYS A 188 34.06 -1.03 -11.02
C LYS A 188 35.50 -1.19 -10.55
N ALA A 189 35.69 -1.29 -9.24
CA ALA A 189 37.01 -1.48 -8.66
C ALA A 189 37.65 -2.78 -9.19
N GLY A 190 38.74 -2.66 -9.94
CA GLY A 190 39.54 -3.79 -10.43
C GLY A 190 39.29 -4.23 -11.88
N GLU A 191 38.36 -3.60 -12.61
CA GLU A 191 38.17 -3.86 -14.05
C GLU A 191 38.92 -2.82 -14.90
N THR A 192 39.76 -3.28 -15.84
CA THR A 192 40.48 -2.47 -16.85
C THR A 192 39.57 -1.95 -17.96
N GLU A 193 38.27 -1.88 -17.70
CA GLU A 193 37.28 -1.42 -18.67
C GLU A 193 37.38 0.11 -18.82
N PRO A 194 37.24 0.64 -20.05
CA PRO A 194 37.28 2.08 -20.29
C PRO A 194 36.19 2.78 -19.47
N LEU A 195 36.52 3.99 -18.98
CA LEU A 195 35.54 4.88 -18.33
C LEU A 195 34.25 4.94 -19.17
N PRO A 196 33.06 4.86 -18.55
CA PRO A 196 31.80 4.93 -19.28
C PRO A 196 31.75 6.19 -20.13
N SER A 197 31.18 6.08 -21.33
CA SER A 197 31.21 7.18 -22.27
C SER A 197 30.38 8.36 -21.73
N LEU A 198 30.74 9.58 -22.14
CA LEU A 198 29.93 10.77 -21.83
C LEU A 198 28.48 10.60 -22.34
N GLN A 199 28.27 9.79 -23.37
CA GLN A 199 26.95 9.46 -23.88
C GLN A 199 26.16 8.61 -22.89
N ASP A 200 26.75 7.54 -22.33
CA ASP A 200 26.09 6.67 -21.34
C ASP A 200 25.66 7.45 -20.09
N PHE A 201 26.53 8.35 -19.62
CA PHE A 201 26.20 9.24 -18.49
C PHE A 201 25.01 10.16 -18.83
N ASN A 202 25.00 10.76 -20.03
CA ASN A 202 23.91 11.64 -20.44
C ASN A 202 22.59 10.88 -20.62
N GLU A 203 22.64 9.66 -21.15
CA GLU A 203 21.47 8.79 -21.27
C GLU A 203 20.88 8.46 -19.89
N PHE A 204 21.72 8.09 -18.93
CA PHE A 204 21.29 7.90 -17.55
C PHE A 204 20.71 9.16 -16.93
N ARG A 205 21.37 10.31 -17.11
CA ARG A 205 20.89 11.59 -16.57
C ARG A 205 19.50 11.92 -17.08
N VAL A 206 19.28 11.81 -18.39
CA VAL A 206 17.98 12.05 -19.01
C VAL A 206 16.94 11.06 -18.49
N LYS A 207 17.29 9.78 -18.39
CA LYS A 207 16.41 8.73 -17.88
C LYS A 207 15.99 8.97 -16.43
N LEU A 208 16.95 9.23 -15.53
CA LEU A 208 16.68 9.43 -14.12
C LEU A 208 15.85 10.71 -13.90
N ALA A 209 16.24 11.82 -14.52
CA ALA A 209 15.49 13.07 -14.41
C ALA A 209 14.06 12.95 -14.97
N GLY A 210 13.90 12.25 -16.10
CA GLY A 210 12.60 11.97 -16.70
C GLY A 210 11.71 11.14 -15.77
N LEU A 211 12.23 10.05 -15.20
CA LEU A 211 11.51 9.23 -14.22
C LEU A 211 11.14 10.05 -12.97
N THR A 212 12.05 10.87 -12.45
CA THR A 212 11.78 11.75 -11.31
C THR A 212 10.60 12.68 -11.59
N SER A 213 10.57 13.31 -12.76
CA SER A 213 9.47 14.20 -13.14
C SER A 213 8.15 13.45 -13.32
N VAL A 214 8.15 12.29 -13.96
CA VAL A 214 6.93 11.50 -14.19
C VAL A 214 6.38 10.98 -12.86
N THR A 215 7.24 10.46 -11.99
CA THR A 215 6.83 10.01 -10.65
C THR A 215 6.26 11.15 -9.82
N ARG A 216 6.87 12.33 -9.87
CA ARG A 216 6.30 13.52 -9.21
C ARG A 216 4.87 13.80 -9.67
N ASN A 217 4.62 13.78 -10.98
CA ASN A 217 3.27 14.02 -11.52
C ASN A 217 2.25 12.99 -11.02
N TYR A 218 2.61 11.70 -10.95
CA TYR A 218 1.71 10.68 -10.41
C TYR A 218 1.33 10.95 -8.94
N PHE A 219 2.31 11.35 -8.12
CA PHE A 219 2.08 11.67 -6.73
C PHE A 219 1.31 12.98 -6.53
N GLU A 220 1.59 14.02 -7.33
CA GLU A 220 0.82 15.26 -7.32
C GLU A 220 -0.65 15.00 -7.66
N ASN A 221 -0.92 14.19 -8.69
CA ASN A 221 -2.29 13.80 -9.05
C ASN A 221 -2.98 13.01 -7.93
N LEU A 222 -2.27 12.07 -7.31
CA LEU A 222 -2.78 11.28 -6.18
C LEU A 222 -3.15 12.19 -4.99
N VAL A 223 -2.24 13.07 -4.59
CA VAL A 223 -2.46 13.98 -3.46
C VAL A 223 -3.60 14.96 -3.75
N GLN A 224 -3.64 15.55 -4.94
CA GLN A 224 -4.74 16.45 -5.34
C GLN A 224 -6.10 15.75 -5.31
N ALA A 225 -6.18 14.50 -5.80
CA ALA A 225 -7.41 13.73 -5.75
C ALA A 225 -7.86 13.40 -4.32
N LEU A 226 -6.92 13.13 -3.41
CA LEU A 226 -7.17 12.92 -2.00
C LEU A 226 -7.65 14.20 -1.29
N GLU A 227 -6.99 15.34 -1.56
CA GLU A 227 -7.39 16.65 -1.04
C GLU A 227 -8.78 17.08 -1.53
N ALA A 228 -9.13 16.75 -2.77
CA ALA A 228 -10.45 16.95 -3.34
C ALA A 228 -11.50 15.93 -2.85
N GLY A 229 -11.15 15.01 -1.94
CA GLY A 229 -12.09 14.04 -1.38
C GLY A 229 -12.59 12.99 -2.38
N LEU A 230 -11.84 12.77 -3.47
CA LEU A 230 -12.16 11.83 -4.55
C LEU A 230 -13.50 12.15 -5.24
N GLU A 231 -13.82 13.44 -5.41
CA GLU A 231 -15.09 13.89 -5.98
C GLU A 231 -15.28 13.58 -7.47
N ASP A 232 -14.19 13.33 -8.21
CA ASP A 232 -14.23 12.97 -9.65
C ASP A 232 -15.03 11.68 -9.92
N VAL A 233 -15.22 10.83 -8.90
CA VAL A 233 -16.04 9.61 -8.96
C VAL A 233 -17.53 9.92 -9.09
N ARG A 234 -17.99 11.13 -8.71
CA ARG A 234 -19.41 11.52 -8.83
C ARG A 234 -19.87 11.69 -10.28
N VAL A 235 -18.96 11.71 -11.26
CA VAL A 235 -19.28 11.98 -12.67
C VAL A 235 -19.76 10.73 -13.44
N THR A 236 -19.57 9.52 -12.92
CA THR A 236 -19.90 8.28 -13.67
C THR A 236 -21.26 7.65 -13.32
N GLY A 237 -21.99 8.20 -12.35
CA GLY A 237 -23.34 7.74 -11.97
C GLY A 237 -24.50 8.49 -12.64
N GLY A 238 -24.22 9.51 -13.46
CA GLY A 238 -25.25 10.39 -14.03
C GLY A 238 -24.98 10.74 -15.49
N GLN A 239 -25.76 10.11 -16.38
CA GLN A 239 -26.00 10.49 -17.77
C GLN A 239 -24.77 10.85 -18.63
N SER A 240 -24.43 9.91 -19.52
CA SER A 240 -23.76 10.17 -20.79
C SER A 240 -24.44 11.30 -21.57
N THR A 241 -23.97 12.54 -21.41
CA THR A 241 -24.31 13.62 -22.33
C THR A 241 -23.19 13.77 -23.35
N SER A 242 -23.39 13.14 -24.50
CA SER A 242 -22.60 13.37 -25.70
C SER A 242 -22.66 14.85 -26.09
N LYS A 243 -21.62 15.63 -25.78
CA LYS A 243 -21.47 16.98 -26.36
C LYS A 243 -21.07 16.85 -27.83
N LYS A 244 -22.07 16.80 -28.71
CA LYS A 244 -21.91 17.06 -30.15
C LYS A 244 -21.35 18.49 -30.32
N LYS A 245 -20.13 18.60 -30.85
CA LYS A 245 -19.55 19.85 -31.34
C LYS A 245 -20.33 20.30 -32.59
N ALA A 246 -21.21 21.28 -32.46
CA ALA A 246 -21.78 21.99 -33.60
C ALA A 246 -20.75 23.02 -34.11
N ARG A 247 -20.28 22.85 -35.34
CA ARG A 247 -19.55 23.87 -36.11
C ARG A 247 -20.57 24.83 -36.72
N THR A 248 -20.48 26.12 -36.42
CA THR A 248 -21.07 27.17 -37.26
C THR A 248 -19.98 28.17 -37.65
N ALA A 249 -19.95 28.49 -38.93
CA ALA A 249 -18.92 29.28 -39.58
C ALA A 249 -19.38 30.73 -39.79
N SER A 250 -18.42 31.64 -39.60
CA SER A 250 -18.19 32.90 -40.30
C SER A 250 -19.22 34.05 -40.21
N LYS A 251 -18.77 35.19 -39.65
CA LYS A 251 -18.59 36.43 -40.43
C LYS A 251 -17.60 37.41 -39.75
N ARG A 252 -16.86 38.12 -40.59
CA ARG A 252 -15.66 38.93 -40.34
C ARG A 252 -15.94 40.37 -39.82
N LYS A 253 -15.10 40.81 -38.85
CA LYS A 253 -14.36 42.11 -38.66
C LYS A 253 -15.12 43.46 -38.53
N PRO A 254 -14.49 44.56 -38.03
CA PRO A 254 -13.20 44.69 -37.30
C PRO A 254 -13.15 45.66 -36.08
N SER A 255 -12.05 45.55 -35.32
CA SER A 255 -11.24 46.63 -34.67
C SER A 255 -11.73 47.33 -33.38
N ALA A 256 -10.97 47.17 -32.28
CA ALA A 256 -10.15 48.25 -31.69
C ALA A 256 -9.23 47.76 -30.53
N LYS A 257 -8.13 48.50 -30.36
CA LYS A 257 -6.95 48.38 -29.48
C LYS A 257 -7.19 48.18 -27.98
N GLY A 258 -6.21 47.56 -27.30
CA GLY A 258 -5.65 48.13 -26.06
C GLY A 258 -5.17 47.19 -24.95
N LYS A 259 -3.84 47.10 -24.76
CA LYS A 259 -3.06 47.03 -23.50
C LYS A 259 -3.34 45.86 -22.51
N SER A 260 -2.36 44.96 -22.32
CA SER A 260 -1.31 44.99 -21.28
C SER A 260 -1.79 44.55 -19.88
N GLY A 261 -1.16 43.50 -19.31
CA GLY A 261 -1.00 43.43 -17.86
C GLY A 261 -1.08 42.05 -17.19
N ARG A 262 0.11 41.46 -17.00
CA ARG A 262 0.62 41.02 -15.69
C ARG A 262 0.18 39.66 -15.09
N ASN A 263 1.09 38.72 -15.32
CA ASN A 263 1.54 37.58 -14.51
C ASN A 263 1.37 37.72 -12.98
N LYS A 264 0.88 36.66 -12.31
CA LYS A 264 1.25 36.31 -10.92
C LYS A 264 1.27 34.78 -10.75
N LYS A 265 2.46 34.25 -10.46
CA LYS A 265 2.70 32.91 -9.92
C LYS A 265 2.30 32.89 -8.44
N ALA A 266 1.61 31.83 -8.01
CA ALA A 266 1.47 31.49 -6.60
C ALA A 266 2.39 30.29 -6.29
N ARG A 267 3.23 30.47 -5.27
CA ARG A 267 4.13 29.47 -4.68
C ARG A 267 3.47 29.04 -3.37
N ILE A 268 3.24 27.75 -3.18
CA ILE A 268 2.75 27.20 -1.92
C ILE A 268 3.87 26.32 -1.35
N THR A 269 4.31 26.67 -0.15
CA THR A 269 5.22 25.90 0.70
C THR A 269 4.34 25.20 1.73
N ILE A 270 4.44 23.89 1.87
CA ILE A 270 3.75 23.13 2.91
C ILE A 270 4.75 22.87 4.04
N SER A 271 4.34 23.21 5.28
CA SER A 271 5.05 22.90 6.53
C SER A 271 4.45 21.66 7.18
#